data_AF-Q4JCB7-F1
#
_entry.id   AF-Q4JCB7-F1
#
_cell.length_a   1.000
_cell.length_b   1.000
_cell.length_c   1.000
_cell.angle_alpha   90.00
_cell.angle_beta   90.00
_cell.angle_gamma   90.00
#
_symmetry.space_group_name_H-M   'P 1'
#
loop_
_entity.id
_entity.type
_entity.pdbx_description
1 polymer ?
#
loop_
_entity_poly.entity_id
_entity_poly.type
_entity_poly.pdbx_seq_one_letter_code
_entity_poly.pdbx_strand_id
1 'polypeptide(L)'
;MNLAISARRIKVKDFLSSKFLFPLTVIDEKGNQSIRTSFDVEEDDEEWRKLYREYVGKGLIREEDYIWVMWGVPVIPFFFLGYLISLVIGFPI
;
A
#
# COMPACT_ATOMS: atom_id res chain seq x y z
N MET A 1 9.51 -10.37 5.81
CA MET A 1 9.65 -8.91 5.69
C MET A 1 9.13 -8.29 6.97
N ASN A 2 9.96 -7.56 7.74
CA ASN A 2 9.51 -6.96 9.01
C ASN A 2 8.59 -5.76 8.71
N LEU A 3 7.30 -5.85 9.09
CA LEU A 3 6.31 -4.77 8.98
C LEU A 3 6.81 -3.44 9.58
N ALA A 4 7.70 -3.50 10.56
CA ALA A 4 8.26 -2.35 11.27
C ALA A 4 9.03 -1.36 10.38
N ILE A 5 9.50 -1.76 9.18
CA ILE A 5 10.33 -0.89 8.33
C ILE A 5 9.51 -0.18 7.24
N SER A 6 8.38 -0.74 6.81
CA SER A 6 7.59 -0.22 5.68
C SER A 6 6.19 0.27 6.02
N ALA A 7 5.65 -0.10 7.18
CA ALA A 7 4.33 0.34 7.62
C ALA A 7 4.38 1.78 8.15
N ARG A 8 3.45 2.62 7.69
CA ARG A 8 3.28 4.00 8.19
C ARG A 8 1.81 4.30 8.49
N ARG A 9 1.58 5.23 9.41
CA ARG A 9 0.24 5.67 9.78
C ARG A 9 -0.08 6.98 9.06
N ILE A 10 -1.17 7.02 8.30
CA ILE A 10 -1.63 8.21 7.57
C ILE A 10 -3.13 8.42 7.78
N LYS A 11 -3.67 9.60 7.44
CA LYS A 11 -5.12 9.82 7.48
C LYS A 11 -5.78 9.18 6.27
N VAL A 12 -7.06 8.85 6.40
CA VAL A 12 -7.87 8.31 5.31
C VAL A 12 -7.88 9.28 4.12
N LYS A 13 -8.04 10.59 4.34
CA LYS A 13 -7.96 11.56 3.24
C LYS A 13 -6.64 11.54 2.46
N ASP A 14 -5.53 11.35 3.17
CA ASP A 14 -4.20 11.28 2.55
C ASP A 14 -4.09 10.00 1.72
N PHE A 15 -4.60 8.88 2.24
CA PHE A 15 -4.67 7.61 1.53
C PHE A 15 -5.49 7.72 0.24
N LEU A 16 -6.68 8.33 0.30
CA LEU A 16 -7.57 8.51 -0.86
C LEU A 16 -6.95 9.32 -2.01
N SER A 17 -5.99 10.20 -1.69
CA SER A 17 -5.24 11.01 -2.64
C SER A 17 -3.92 10.37 -3.10
N SER A 18 -3.51 9.26 -2.49
CA SER A 18 -2.22 8.61 -2.72
C SER A 18 -2.26 7.59 -3.87
N LYS A 19 -1.08 7.25 -4.40
CA LYS A 19 -0.86 6.13 -5.33
C LYS A 19 0.18 5.17 -4.75
N PHE A 20 0.10 3.90 -5.11
CA PHE A 20 1.05 2.85 -4.70
C PHE A 20 1.11 2.58 -3.19
N LEU A 21 0.08 2.96 -2.45
CA LEU A 21 -0.08 2.62 -1.04
C LEU A 21 -1.14 1.55 -0.88
N PHE A 22 -0.82 0.56 -0.06
CA PHE A 22 -1.71 -0.53 0.27
C PHE A 22 -2.12 -0.41 1.73
N PRO A 23 -3.43 -0.43 2.04
CA PRO A 23 -3.88 -0.35 3.42
C PRO A 23 -3.55 -1.65 4.14
N LEU A 24 -2.96 -1.53 5.32
CA LEU A 24 -2.82 -2.60 6.28
C LEU A 24 -4.00 -2.65 7.25
N THR A 25 -4.68 -1.52 7.45
CA THR A 25 -5.95 -1.52 8.16
C THR A 25 -7.03 -2.12 7.25
N VAL A 26 -7.77 -3.09 7.76
CA VAL A 26 -8.95 -3.68 7.13
C VAL A 26 -10.15 -3.37 8.00
N ILE A 27 -11.26 -2.98 7.38
CA ILE A 27 -12.50 -2.60 8.05
C ILE A 27 -13.56 -3.64 7.71
N ASP A 28 -14.20 -4.22 8.72
CA ASP A 28 -15.31 -5.15 8.51
C ASP A 28 -16.63 -4.39 8.24
N GLU A 29 -17.68 -5.13 7.88
CA GLU A 29 -19.01 -4.56 7.62
C GLU A 29 -19.65 -3.86 8.85
N LYS A 30 -19.10 -4.10 10.05
CA LYS A 30 -19.54 -3.50 11.31
C LYS A 30 -18.68 -2.28 11.72
N GLY A 31 -17.68 -1.92 10.92
CA GLY A 31 -16.77 -0.81 11.19
C GLY A 31 -15.60 -1.16 12.13
N ASN A 32 -15.41 -2.43 12.49
CA ASN A 32 -14.27 -2.85 13.30
C ASN A 32 -13.00 -2.85 12.47
N GLN A 33 -11.93 -2.31 13.05
CA GLN A 33 -10.63 -2.22 12.40
C GLN A 33 -9.72 -3.36 12.85
N SER A 34 -9.06 -3.99 11.89
CA SER A 34 -8.00 -4.98 12.10
C SER A 34 -6.77 -4.65 11.27
N ILE A 35 -5.61 -5.20 11.65
CA ILE A 35 -4.36 -5.02 10.90
C ILE A 35 -4.02 -6.33 10.20
N ARG A 36 -3.94 -6.30 8.86
CA ARG A 36 -3.40 -7.40 8.07
C ARG A 36 -1.87 -7.32 8.01
N THR A 37 -1.22 -8.47 8.02
CA THR A 37 0.24 -8.61 7.99
C THR A 37 0.78 -8.97 6.60
N SER A 38 -0.10 -9.32 5.67
CA SER A 38 0.19 -9.67 4.28
C SER A 38 -0.80 -8.98 3.33
N PHE A 39 -0.36 -8.81 2.09
CA PHE A 39 -1.15 -8.30 0.96
C PHE A 39 -0.63 -8.98 -0.31
N ASP A 40 -1.49 -9.14 -1.31
CA ASP A 40 -1.07 -9.64 -2.62
C ASP A 40 -0.46 -8.50 -3.44
N VAL A 41 0.61 -8.78 -4.18
CA VAL A 41 1.25 -7.83 -5.09
C VAL A 41 0.38 -7.57 -6.31
N GLU A 42 -0.52 -8.49 -6.64
CA GLU A 42 -1.51 -8.34 -7.71
C GLU A 42 -2.72 -7.48 -7.31
N GLU A 43 -2.84 -7.06 -6.04
CA GLU A 43 -3.88 -6.13 -5.60
C GLU A 43 -3.75 -4.78 -6.33
N ASP A 44 -4.88 -4.22 -6.78
CA ASP A 44 -4.93 -2.89 -7.37
C ASP A 44 -5.10 -1.82 -6.26
N ASP A 45 -4.19 -0.85 -6.23
CA ASP A 45 -4.26 0.27 -5.28
C ASP A 45 -5.49 1.16 -5.54
N GLU A 46 -6.02 1.17 -6.76
CA GLU A 46 -7.26 1.87 -7.10
C GLU A 46 -8.49 1.23 -6.48
N GLU A 47 -8.58 -0.10 -6.44
CA GLU A 47 -9.68 -0.82 -5.81
C GLU A 47 -9.74 -0.51 -4.31
N TRP A 48 -8.58 -0.50 -3.64
CA TRP A 48 -8.52 -0.09 -2.24
C TRP A 48 -8.97 1.34 -2.00
N ARG A 49 -8.60 2.29 -2.87
CA ARG A 49 -9.11 3.66 -2.76
C ARG A 49 -10.63 3.71 -2.95
N LYS A 50 -11.19 2.95 -3.90
CA LYS A 50 -12.65 2.89 -4.12
C LYS A 50 -13.36 2.34 -2.89
N LEU A 51 -12.86 1.25 -2.32
CA LEU A 51 -13.41 0.64 -1.12
C LEU A 51 -13.38 1.59 0.07
N TYR A 52 -12.25 2.28 0.29
CA TYR A 52 -12.14 3.26 1.37
C TYR A 52 -13.05 4.48 1.17
N ARG A 53 -13.28 4.93 -0.07
CA ARG A 53 -14.31 5.97 -0.35
C ARG A 53 -15.69 5.49 0.02
N GLU A 54 -16.02 4.24 -0.26
CA GLU A 54 -17.30 3.65 0.10
C GLU A 54 -17.47 3.57 1.62
N TYR A 55 -16.43 3.18 2.36
CA TYR A 55 -16.45 3.16 3.82
C TYR A 55 -16.66 4.56 4.43
N VAL A 56 -16.01 5.58 3.87
CA VAL A 56 -16.26 6.97 4.25
C VAL A 56 -17.70 7.38 3.93
N GLY A 57 -18.18 7.05 2.73
CA GLY A 57 -19.55 7.37 2.29
C GLY A 57 -20.64 6.70 3.13
N LYS A 58 -20.38 5.49 3.64
CA LYS A 58 -21.26 4.75 4.56
C LYS A 58 -21.14 5.19 6.02
N GLY A 59 -20.20 6.08 6.34
CA GLY A 59 -19.94 6.52 7.72
C GLY A 59 -19.27 5.46 8.60
N LEU A 60 -18.70 4.40 8.02
CA LEU A 60 -17.94 3.37 8.75
C LEU A 60 -16.61 3.90 9.26
N ILE A 61 -16.03 4.88 8.55
CA ILE A 61 -14.82 5.61 8.91
C ILE A 61 -14.96 7.09 8.52
N ARG A 62 -14.13 7.95 9.10
CA ARG A 62 -14.03 9.36 8.75
C ARG A 62 -12.73 9.64 8.03
N GLU A 63 -12.73 10.69 7.21
CA GLU A 63 -11.54 11.16 6.49
C GLU A 63 -10.35 11.49 7.41
N GLU A 64 -10.65 11.88 8.65
CA GLU A 64 -9.66 12.25 9.66
C GLU A 64 -9.19 11.09 10.53
N ASP A 65 -9.79 9.91 10.36
CA ASP A 65 -9.33 8.71 11.05
C ASP A 65 -7.98 8.28 10.46
N TYR A 66 -7.17 7.64 11.30
CA TYR A 66 -5.85 7.17 10.93
C TYR A 66 -5.87 5.69 10.59
N ILE A 67 -5.20 5.34 9.51
CA ILE A 67 -5.01 3.95 9.07
C ILE A 67 -3.54 3.62 8.90
N TRP A 68 -3.23 2.34 9.02
CA TRP A 68 -1.92 1.81 8.66
C TRP A 68 -1.91 1.51 7.18
N VAL A 69 -0.83 1.92 6.52
CA VAL A 69 -0.57 1.65 5.11
C VAL A 69 0.87 1.20 4.94
N MET A 70 1.16 0.56 3.83
CA MET A 70 2.49 0.17 3.41
C MET A 70 2.71 0.59 1.97
N TRP A 71 3.95 0.88 1.62
CA TRP A 71 4.34 1.05 0.23
C TRP A 71 4.30 -0.30 -0.47
N GLY A 72 3.62 -0.36 -1.62
CA GLY A 72 3.87 -1.44 -2.57
C GLY A 72 5.34 -1.37 -2.96
N VAL A 73 6.09 -2.45 -2.79
CA VAL A 73 7.52 -2.46 -3.10
C VAL A 73 7.67 -2.04 -4.55
N PRO A 74 8.32 -0.90 -4.85
CA PRO A 74 8.55 -0.50 -6.23
C PRO A 74 9.69 -1.36 -6.74
N VAL A 75 9.38 -2.60 -7.15
CA VAL A 75 10.39 -3.58 -7.61
C VAL A 75 11.02 -3.11 -8.92
N ILE A 76 10.27 -2.34 -9.71
CA ILE A 76 10.69 -1.83 -11.03
C ILE A 76 11.98 -1.00 -10.95
N PRO A 77 12.13 0.02 -10.08
CA PRO A 77 13.40 0.70 -9.87
C PRO A 77 14.59 -0.22 -9.58
N PHE A 78 14.40 -1.27 -8.78
CA PHE A 78 15.47 -2.22 -8.47
C PHE A 78 15.84 -3.07 -9.68
N PHE A 79 14.85 -3.55 -10.45
CA PHE A 79 15.10 -4.25 -11.70
C PHE A 79 15.82 -3.35 -12.72
N PHE A 80 15.39 -2.10 -12.84
CA PHE A 80 16.02 -1.13 -13.74
C PHE A 80 17.48 -0.86 -13.34
N LEU A 81 17.75 -0.69 -12.05
CA LEU A 81 19.10 -0.51 -11.55
C LEU A 81 19.96 -1.75 -11.79
N GLY A 82 19.43 -2.95 -11.53
CA GLY A 82 20.10 -4.21 -11.82
C GLY A 82 20.44 -4.35 -13.31
N TYR A 83 19.53 -3.94 -14.20
CA TYR A 83 19.75 -3.90 -15.64
C TYR A 83 20.85 -2.90 -16.05
N LEU A 84 20.88 -1.70 -15.46
CA LEU A 84 21.95 -0.75 -15.73
C LEU A 84 23.32 -1.29 -15.28
N ILE A 85 23.37 -1.92 -14.10
CA ILE A 85 24.59 -2.54 -13.58
C ILE A 85 25.05 -3.67 -14.50
N SER A 86 24.12 -4.51 -15.00
CA SER A 86 24.47 -5.62 -15.89
C SER A 86 25.03 -5.15 -17.23
N LEU A 87 24.55 -4.02 -17.75
CA LEU A 87 25.11 -3.39 -18.95
C LEU A 87 26.52 -2.84 -18.73
N VAL A 88 26.81 -2.27 -17.55
CA VAL A 88 28.11 -1.65 -17.25
C VAL A 88 29.18 -2.68 -16.90
N ILE A 89 28.85 -3.66 -16.06
CA ILE A 89 29.79 -4.69 -15.62
C ILE A 89 29.99 -5.74 -16.72
N GLY A 90 28.98 -5.94 -17.58
CA GLY A 90 28.92 -7.06 -18.50
C GLY A 90 28.70 -8.35 -17.71
N PHE A 91 27.69 -9.14 -18.05
CA PHE A 91 27.67 -10.53 -17.57
C PHE A 91 28.87 -11.24 -18.19
N PRO A 92 29.83 -11.79 -17.41
CA PRO A 92 30.79 -12.72 -17.97
C PRO A 92 29.97 -13.92 -18.46
N ILE A 93 29.89 -14.07 -19.78
CA ILE A 93 29.45 -15.30 -20.45
C ILE A 93 30.57 -16.32 -20.30
#